data_AF-A0A7S4BCR9-F1
#
_entry.id   AF-A0A7S4BCR9-F1
#
_cell.length_a   1.000
_cell.length_b   1.000
_cell.length_c   1.000
_cell.angle_alpha   90.00
_cell.angle_beta   90.00
_cell.angle_gamma   90.00
#
_symmetry.space_group_name_H-M   'P 1'
#
loop_
_entity.id
_entity.type
_entity.pdbx_description
1 polymer ?
#
loop_
_entity_poly.entity_id
_entity_poly.type
_entity_poly.pdbx_seq_one_letter_code
_entity_poly.pdbx_strand_id
1 'polypeptide(L)'
;PLDFLAPLQTHLNLTFLRDALADYPDQRLLSFLLDGVRLEADVELQTVLVPHLASLPSGYESVRKEIRRLHSKDWYAFFGAAPFWPLYCNGQGATPRKLEPHRWRRTTEGGGPRRP
;
A
#
# COMPACT_ATOMS: atom_id res chain seq x y z
N PRO A 1 -22.72 -0.43 -10.30
CA PRO A 1 -21.66 -0.08 -9.31
C PRO A 1 -22.30 0.65 -8.12
N LEU A 2 -21.86 0.38 -6.89
CA LEU A 2 -22.36 1.09 -5.70
C LEU A 2 -21.72 2.49 -5.64
N ASP A 3 -22.52 3.53 -5.38
CA ASP A 3 -22.02 4.89 -5.21
C ASP A 3 -21.63 5.13 -3.75
N PHE A 4 -20.32 5.12 -3.48
CA PHE A 4 -19.77 5.32 -2.14
C PHE A 4 -19.71 6.79 -1.71
N LEU A 5 -20.03 7.73 -2.61
CA LEU A 5 -20.08 9.17 -2.31
C LEU A 5 -21.50 9.67 -2.07
N ALA A 6 -22.51 8.80 -2.27
CA ALA A 6 -23.90 9.13 -2.01
C ALA A 6 -24.10 9.48 -0.53
N PRO A 7 -24.89 10.54 -0.22
CA PRO A 7 -25.21 10.89 1.16
C PRO A 7 -25.88 9.73 1.91
N LEU A 8 -25.50 9.56 3.18
CA LEU A 8 -26.10 8.55 4.06
C LEU A 8 -27.62 8.81 4.16
N GLN A 9 -28.41 7.82 3.76
CA GLN A 9 -29.86 7.87 3.90
C GLN A 9 -30.23 7.58 5.36
N THR A 10 -30.54 8.61 6.12
CA THR A 10 -30.91 8.50 7.53
C THR A 10 -31.95 9.55 7.91
N HIS A 11 -32.75 9.23 8.92
CA HIS A 11 -33.72 10.15 9.51
C HIS A 11 -33.09 11.09 10.55
N LEU A 12 -31.81 10.89 10.88
CA LEU A 12 -31.08 11.69 11.86
C LEU A 12 -30.66 13.04 11.26
N ASN A 13 -30.74 14.09 12.08
CA ASN A 13 -30.21 15.41 11.71
C ASN A 13 -28.69 15.45 11.90
N LEU A 14 -27.96 15.04 10.85
CA LEU A 14 -26.51 14.90 10.89
C LEU A 14 -25.79 16.24 11.13
N THR A 15 -26.32 17.36 10.64
CA THR A 15 -25.75 18.69 10.89
C THR A 15 -25.83 19.04 12.36
N PHE A 16 -27.00 18.86 12.98
CA PHE A 16 -27.16 19.08 14.42
C PHE A 16 -26.24 18.18 15.26
N LEU A 17 -26.16 16.90 14.92
CA LEU A 17 -25.31 15.95 15.65
C LEU A 17 -23.83 16.31 15.54
N ARG A 18 -23.37 16.76 14.36
CA ARG A 18 -22.00 17.22 14.15
C ARG A 18 -21.66 18.40 15.06
N ASP A 19 -22.55 19.39 15.13
CA ASP A 19 -22.31 20.60 15.92
C ASP A 19 -22.43 20.33 17.42
N ALA A 20 -23.45 19.57 17.84
CA ALA A 20 -23.72 19.29 19.24
C ALA A 20 -22.70 18.33 19.89
N LEU A 21 -22.09 17.45 19.09
CA LEU A 21 -21.13 16.44 19.56
C LEU A 21 -19.69 16.77 19.15
N ALA A 22 -19.42 17.99 18.67
CA ALA A 22 -18.09 18.41 18.23
C ALA A 22 -17.00 18.15 19.30
N ASP A 23 -17.33 18.35 20.58
CA ASP A 23 -16.42 18.16 21.71
C ASP A 23 -16.61 16.82 22.46
N TYR A 24 -17.43 15.91 21.93
CA TYR A 24 -17.67 14.61 22.57
C TYR A 24 -16.38 13.78 22.57
N PRO A 25 -15.99 13.13 23.69
CA PRO A 25 -14.71 12.42 23.79
C PRO A 25 -14.58 11.27 22.79
N ASP A 26 -15.68 10.59 22.42
CA ASP A 26 -15.66 9.51 21.43
C ASP A 26 -16.05 10.03 20.04
N GLN A 27 -15.08 10.66 19.38
CA GLN A 27 -15.21 11.13 18.00
C GLN A 27 -15.33 9.98 16.98
N ARG A 28 -14.95 8.76 17.37
CA ARG A 28 -15.09 7.56 16.52
C ARG A 28 -16.56 7.19 16.39
N LEU A 29 -17.29 7.16 17.50
CA LEU A 29 -18.74 6.97 17.49
C LEU A 29 -19.45 8.06 16.66
N LEU A 30 -19.05 9.32 16.82
CA LEU A 30 -19.61 10.41 16.02
C LEU A 30 -19.39 10.19 14.52
N SER A 31 -18.20 9.73 14.11
CA SER A 31 -17.93 9.41 12.70
C SER A 31 -18.86 8.32 12.15
N PHE A 32 -19.21 7.30 12.94
CA PHE A 32 -20.12 6.25 12.51
C PHE A 32 -21.56 6.73 12.32
N LEU A 33 -21.99 7.71 13.12
CA LEU A 33 -23.32 8.32 12.98
C LEU A 33 -23.41 9.22 11.76
N LEU A 34 -22.35 9.98 11.47
CA LEU A 34 -22.33 10.96 10.38
C LEU A 34 -22.08 10.32 9.01
N ASP A 35 -21.14 9.37 8.96
CA ASP A 35 -20.61 8.85 7.70
C ASP A 35 -20.99 7.36 7.48
N GLY A 36 -21.72 6.78 8.43
CA GLY A 36 -22.08 5.36 8.44
C GLY A 36 -21.05 4.49 9.14
N VAL A 37 -21.47 3.28 9.52
CA VAL A 37 -20.60 2.33 10.24
C VAL A 37 -19.46 1.89 9.32
N ARG A 38 -18.24 2.26 9.68
CA ARG A 38 -17.03 1.62 9.13
C ARG A 38 -16.81 0.37 9.95
N LEU A 39 -16.82 -0.79 9.29
CA LEU A 39 -16.35 -2.01 9.91
C LEU A 39 -14.85 -1.84 10.16
N GLU A 40 -14.51 -1.45 11.37
CA GLU A 40 -13.15 -1.50 11.91
C GLU A 40 -12.83 -2.96 12.25
N ALA A 41 -12.87 -3.80 11.23
CA ALA A 41 -12.35 -5.14 11.36
C ALA A 41 -10.85 -5.01 11.65
N ASP A 42 -10.37 -5.76 12.64
CA ASP A 42 -8.94 -5.96 12.90
C ASP A 42 -8.38 -6.80 11.74
N VAL A 43 -8.14 -6.11 10.63
CA VAL A 43 -7.62 -6.70 9.40
C VAL A 43 -6.12 -6.54 9.40
N GLU A 44 -5.44 -7.61 8.99
CA GLU A 44 -4.02 -7.54 8.67
C GLU A 44 -3.78 -6.41 7.64
N LEU A 45 -2.55 -5.87 7.62
CA LEU A 45 -2.13 -4.83 6.68
C LEU A 45 -2.59 -5.15 5.26
N GLN A 46 -3.66 -4.48 4.84
CA GLN A 46 -4.26 -4.75 3.54
C GLN A 46 -3.25 -4.35 2.46
N THR A 47 -2.71 -3.14 2.56
CA THR A 47 -1.71 -2.61 1.62
C THR A 47 -0.41 -2.32 2.31
N VAL A 48 0.68 -2.84 1.77
CA VAL A 48 2.04 -2.55 2.23
C VAL A 48 2.85 -1.94 1.10
N LEU A 49 3.35 -0.73 1.32
CA LEU A 49 4.26 -0.04 0.39
C LEU A 49 5.64 0.04 1.03
N VAL A 50 6.52 -0.92 0.71
CA VAL A 50 7.89 -0.92 1.24
C VAL A 50 8.78 -0.05 0.35
N PRO A 51 9.45 0.99 0.91
CA PRO A 51 10.41 1.79 0.16
C PRO A 51 11.52 0.93 -0.45
N HIS A 52 12.05 1.35 -1.60
CA HIS A 52 13.22 0.72 -2.18
C HIS A 52 14.45 0.90 -1.30
N LEU A 53 15.39 -0.05 -1.37
CA LEU A 53 16.65 0.04 -0.64
C LEU A 53 17.50 1.16 -1.25
N ALA A 54 18.22 1.88 -0.40
CA ALA A 54 19.18 2.91 -0.81
C ALA A 54 20.27 2.38 -1.77
N SER A 55 20.47 1.05 -1.84
CA SER A 55 21.41 0.42 -2.76
C SER A 55 20.91 0.25 -4.19
N LEU A 56 19.59 0.45 -4.45
CA LEU A 56 19.01 0.29 -5.79
C LEU A 56 19.70 1.13 -6.87
N PRO A 57 19.98 2.43 -6.65
CA PRO A 57 20.60 3.28 -7.68
C PRO A 57 21.94 2.73 -8.19
N SER A 58 22.73 2.11 -7.31
CA SER A 58 24.06 1.59 -7.64
C SER A 58 24.05 0.46 -8.68
N GLY A 59 22.94 -0.26 -8.81
CA GLY A 59 22.79 -1.40 -9.73
C GLY A 59 21.54 -1.33 -10.60
N TYR A 60 20.96 -0.15 -10.79
CA TYR A 60 19.64 0.02 -11.40
C TYR A 60 19.49 -0.67 -12.77
N GLU A 61 20.48 -0.51 -13.66
CA GLU A 61 20.42 -1.11 -15.00
C GLU A 61 20.48 -2.65 -14.94
N SER A 62 21.20 -3.23 -13.98
CA SER A 62 21.21 -4.68 -13.78
C SER A 62 19.86 -5.17 -13.26
N VAL A 63 19.22 -4.41 -12.36
CA VAL A 63 17.87 -4.71 -11.86
C VAL A 63 16.84 -4.64 -12.98
N ARG A 64 16.89 -3.60 -13.82
CA ARG A 64 16.01 -3.43 -14.98
C ARG A 64 16.14 -4.57 -15.99
N LYS A 65 17.37 -4.99 -16.32
CA LYS A 65 17.63 -6.15 -17.19
C LYS A 65 17.04 -7.44 -16.61
N GLU A 66 17.21 -7.64 -15.30
CA GLU A 66 16.67 -8.80 -14.62
C GLU A 66 15.14 -8.82 -14.64
N ILE A 67 14.48 -7.70 -14.34
CA ILE A 67 13.02 -7.59 -14.37
C ILE A 67 12.47 -7.91 -15.77
N ARG A 68 13.11 -7.40 -16.84
CA ARG A 68 12.73 -7.74 -18.22
C ARG A 68 12.96 -9.21 -18.55
N ARG A 69 14.06 -9.80 -18.06
CA ARG A 69 14.35 -11.24 -18.22
C ARG A 69 13.32 -12.11 -17.50
N LEU A 70 12.79 -11.66 -16.36
CA LEU A 70 11.73 -12.36 -15.64
C LEU A 70 10.39 -12.24 -16.37
N HIS A 71 10.11 -11.07 -16.94
CA HIS A 71 8.95 -10.87 -17.80
C HIS A 71 8.99 -11.75 -19.04
N SER A 72 10.15 -11.86 -19.71
CA SER A 72 10.31 -12.74 -20.88
C SER A 72 10.21 -14.24 -20.56
N LYS A 73 10.08 -14.60 -19.28
CA LYS A 73 9.86 -15.97 -18.80
C LYS A 73 8.44 -16.18 -18.26
N ASP A 74 7.56 -15.20 -18.45
CA ASP A 74 6.19 -15.18 -17.91
C ASP A 74 6.13 -15.29 -16.38
N TRP A 75 7.22 -14.97 -15.67
CA TRP A 75 7.23 -14.93 -14.21
C TRP A 75 6.68 -13.61 -13.69
N TYR A 76 6.86 -12.53 -14.45
CA TYR A 76 6.50 -11.16 -14.09
C TYR A 76 5.62 -10.57 -15.19
N ALA A 77 4.59 -9.81 -14.79
CA ALA A 77 3.77 -9.02 -15.71
C ALA A 77 3.98 -7.53 -15.44
N PHE A 78 3.89 -6.71 -16.49
CA PHE A 78 3.94 -5.25 -16.38
C PHE A 78 2.55 -4.67 -16.56
N PHE A 79 2.19 -3.75 -15.67
CA PHE A 79 0.89 -3.12 -15.65
C PHE A 79 1.08 -1.60 -15.64
N GLY A 80 0.25 -0.87 -16.40
CA GLY A 80 0.24 0.60 -16.40
C GLY A 80 -0.45 1.20 -15.16
N ALA A 81 -1.17 0.37 -14.40
CA ALA A 81 -1.85 0.70 -13.15
C ALA A 81 -1.73 -0.49 -12.18
N ALA A 82 -2.10 -0.30 -10.91
CA ALA A 82 -2.13 -1.38 -9.93
C ALA A 82 -3.11 -2.49 -10.41
N PRO A 83 -2.64 -3.75 -10.58
CA PRO A 83 -3.47 -4.82 -11.16
C PRO A 83 -4.55 -5.34 -10.21
N PHE A 84 -4.37 -5.20 -8.90
CA PHE A 84 -5.33 -5.58 -7.87
C PHE A 84 -5.13 -4.71 -6.63
N TRP A 85 -6.12 -4.65 -5.76
CA TRP A 85 -6.02 -4.03 -4.45
C TRP A 85 -6.82 -4.86 -3.43
N PRO A 86 -6.24 -5.15 -2.25
CA PRO A 86 -5.03 -4.55 -1.73
C PRO A 86 -3.76 -5.36 -2.08
N LEU A 87 -2.57 -4.77 -1.95
CA LEU A 87 -1.33 -5.37 -2.48
C LEU A 87 -0.10 -5.18 -1.58
N TYR A 88 0.89 -6.06 -1.76
CA TYR A 88 2.18 -5.98 -1.10
C TYR A 88 3.27 -5.57 -2.11
N CYS A 89 3.75 -4.33 -2.01
CA CYS A 89 4.86 -3.79 -2.78
C CYS A 89 6.18 -4.01 -2.02
N ASN A 90 6.91 -5.07 -2.38
CA ASN A 90 8.24 -5.32 -1.85
C ASN A 90 9.27 -4.31 -2.38
N GLY A 91 10.09 -3.77 -1.47
CA GLY A 91 11.21 -2.91 -1.79
C GLY A 91 12.23 -3.62 -2.69
N GLN A 92 12.87 -2.90 -3.60
CA GLN A 92 13.89 -3.44 -4.49
C GLN A 92 15.24 -2.81 -4.14
N GLY A 93 16.30 -3.59 -4.28
CA GLY A 93 17.67 -3.17 -4.05
C GLY A 93 18.62 -3.79 -5.07
N ALA A 94 19.89 -3.41 -4.95
CA ALA A 94 20.98 -4.03 -5.69
C ALA A 94 22.16 -4.32 -4.76
N THR A 95 22.92 -5.37 -5.06
CA THR A 95 24.15 -5.72 -4.34
C THR A 95 25.16 -6.27 -5.34
N PRO A 96 26.45 -5.89 -5.26
CA PRO A 96 27.47 -6.46 -6.14
C PRO A 96 27.72 -7.93 -5.79
N ARG A 97 28.13 -8.72 -6.77
CA ARG A 97 28.56 -10.10 -6.51
C ARG A 97 29.93 -10.09 -5.85
N LYS A 98 30.12 -10.94 -4.84
CA LYS A 98 31.36 -11.01 -4.03
C LYS A 98 32.63 -11.15 -4.89
N LEU A 99 32.57 -11.95 -5.96
CA LEU A 99 33.71 -12.21 -6.85
C LEU A 99 33.70 -11.37 -8.13
N GLU A 100 32.62 -10.64 -8.39
CA GLU A 100 32.44 -9.82 -9.60
C GLU A 100 31.85 -8.46 -9.21
N PRO A 101 32.64 -7.53 -8.63
CA PRO A 101 32.13 -6.29 -8.05
C PRO A 101 31.37 -5.40 -9.05
N HIS A 102 31.72 -5.46 -10.32
CA HIS A 102 31.05 -4.73 -11.40
C HIS A 102 29.71 -5.33 -11.81
N ARG A 103 29.40 -6.55 -11.38
CA ARG A 103 28.16 -7.26 -11.74
C ARG A 103 27.20 -7.27 -10.57
N TRP A 104 26.19 -6.42 -10.68
CA TRP A 104 25.15 -6.27 -9.68
C TRP A 104 24.07 -7.34 -9.82
N ARG A 105 23.52 -7.79 -8.70
CA ARG A 105 22.31 -8.61 -8.65
C ARG A 105 21.18 -7.82 -7.98
N ARG A 106 19.95 -8.07 -8.44
CA ARG A 106 18.73 -7.59 -7.78
C ARG A 106 18.59 -8.24 -6.41
N THR A 107 18.16 -7.46 -5.43
CA THR A 107 17.69 -7.93 -4.13
C THR A 107 16.27 -7.45 -3.89
N THR A 108 15.51 -8.20 -3.10
CA THR A 108 14.14 -7.87 -2.71
C THR A 108 14.10 -7.73 -1.19
N GLU A 109 13.49 -6.65 -0.71
CA GLU A 109 13.12 -6.49 0.70
C GLU A 109 11.92 -7.40 0.96
N GLY A 110 12.09 -8.44 1.77
CA GLY A 110 11.02 -9.36 2.15
C GLY A 110 10.72 -9.37 3.65
N GLY A 111 11.24 -8.39 4.40
CA GLY A 111 11.12 -8.31 5.85
C GLY A 111 10.26 -7.15 6.33
N GLY A 112 9.71 -6.35 5.41
CA GLY A 112 8.75 -5.31 5.71
C GLY A 112 7.36 -5.85 6.05
N PRO A 113 6.45 -4.96 6.46
CA PRO A 113 6.81 -3.79 7.26
C PRO A 113 7.44 -4.28 8.58
N ARG A 114 8.50 -3.61 9.04
CA ARG A 114 9.09 -3.94 10.35
C ARG A 114 8.14 -3.49 11.45
N ARG A 115 8.09 -4.23 12.56
CA ARG A 115 7.39 -3.78 13.76
C ARG A 115 7.99 -2.42 14.19
N PRO A 116 7.15 -1.41 14.48
CA PRO A 116 7.62 -0.16 15.07
C PRO A 116 8.25 -0.40 16.45
#